data_AF-A0A841EEA7-F1
#
_entry.id   AF-A0A841EEA7-F1
#
_cell.length_a   1.000
_cell.length_b   1.000
_cell.length_c   1.000
_cell.angle_alpha   90.00
_cell.angle_beta   90.00
_cell.angle_gamma   90.00
#
_symmetry.space_group_name_H-M   'P 1'
#
loop_
_entity.id
_entity.type
_entity.pdbx_description
1 polymer ?
#
loop_
_entity_poly.entity_id
_entity_poly.type
_entity_poly.pdbx_seq_one_letter_code
_entity_poly.pdbx_strand_id
1 'polypeptide(L)'
;MDTTARPGPDLDELNQAVAGRWRVWRSVDEHGRHAAWCATNIDPNSDRAPTLHARTVMELTRQMEDPPRRIRTALSDLQAPR
;
A
#
# COMPACT_ATOMS: atom_id res chain seq x y z
N MET A 1 35.56 2.99 -1.97
CA MET A 1 34.52 2.91 -3.01
C MET A 1 33.22 2.63 -2.27
N ASP A 2 32.57 3.68 -1.77
CA ASP A 2 31.27 3.57 -1.10
C ASP A 2 30.20 3.49 -2.18
N THR A 3 29.64 2.31 -2.38
CA THR A 3 28.39 2.13 -3.12
C THR A 3 27.27 2.67 -2.24
N THR A 4 27.11 4.00 -2.19
CA THR A 4 25.91 4.63 -1.65
C THR A 4 24.75 4.25 -2.54
N ALA A 5 24.04 3.18 -2.16
CA ALA A 5 22.74 2.85 -2.70
C ALA A 5 21.92 4.14 -2.69
N ARG A 6 21.46 4.59 -3.86
CA ARG A 6 20.53 5.72 -3.95
C ARG A 6 19.43 5.47 -2.92
N PRO A 7 19.20 6.37 -1.94
CA PRO A 7 18.00 6.25 -1.14
C PRO A 7 16.82 6.22 -2.11
N GLY A 8 15.89 5.28 -1.91
CA GLY A 8 14.65 5.26 -2.67
C GLY A 8 13.90 6.59 -2.51
N PRO A 9 12.89 6.88 -3.33
CA PRO A 9 12.16 8.14 -3.26
C PRO A 9 11.65 8.38 -1.83
N ASP A 10 11.78 9.62 -1.37
CA ASP A 10 11.29 10.02 -0.06
C ASP A 10 9.75 9.92 -0.02
N LEU A 11 9.18 9.73 1.17
CA LEU A 11 7.74 9.52 1.35
C LEU A 11 6.91 10.67 0.76
N ASP A 12 7.39 11.90 0.89
CA ASP A 12 6.75 13.10 0.34
C ASP A 12 6.79 13.11 -1.20
N GLU A 13 7.93 12.80 -1.80
CA GLU A 13 8.08 12.70 -3.26
C GLU A 13 7.13 11.65 -3.84
N LEU A 14 7.06 10.48 -3.19
CA LEU A 14 6.16 9.42 -3.60
C LEU A 14 4.69 9.84 -3.47
N ASN A 15 4.31 10.48 -2.36
CA ASN A 15 2.94 10.98 -2.17
C ASN A 15 2.55 12.02 -3.22
N GLN A 16 3.46 12.92 -3.60
CA GLN A 16 3.20 13.89 -4.66
C GLN A 16 3.02 13.18 -6.02
N ALA A 17 3.85 12.17 -6.31
CA ALA A 17 3.78 11.43 -7.57
C ALA A 17 2.46 10.66 -7.75
N VAL A 18 1.84 10.20 -6.66
CA VAL A 18 0.58 9.41 -6.70
C VAL A 18 -0.64 10.19 -6.18
N ALA A 19 -0.49 11.50 -6.01
CA ALA A 19 -1.54 12.38 -5.51
C ALA A 19 -2.83 12.25 -6.34
N GLY A 20 -3.97 12.25 -5.65
CA GLY A 20 -5.28 12.08 -6.30
C GLY A 20 -5.65 10.63 -6.62
N ARG A 21 -4.80 9.64 -6.31
CA ARG A 21 -5.13 8.21 -6.46
C ARG A 21 -4.82 7.41 -5.20
N TRP A 22 -3.67 7.69 -4.59
CA TRP A 22 -3.19 6.99 -3.41
C TRP A 22 -2.73 7.97 -2.33
N ARG A 23 -2.85 7.55 -1.07
CA ARG A 23 -2.18 8.17 0.07
C ARG A 23 -1.19 7.17 0.64
N VAL A 24 0.10 7.50 0.60
CA VAL A 24 1.20 6.61 1.00
C VAL A 24 1.67 6.96 2.41
N TRP A 25 2.00 5.95 3.21
CA TRP A 25 2.49 6.10 4.57
C TRP A 25 3.36 4.91 5.00
N ARG A 26 4.08 5.06 6.12
CA ARG A 26 4.87 3.99 6.74
C ARG A 26 4.16 3.49 7.98
N SER A 27 3.88 2.18 8.04
CA SER A 27 3.43 1.58 9.29
C SER A 27 4.61 1.37 10.23
N VAL A 28 4.31 1.37 11.53
CA VAL A 28 5.28 1.10 12.59
C VAL A 28 4.86 -0.13 13.39
N ASP A 29 5.84 -0.86 13.91
CA ASP A 29 5.60 -1.95 14.86
C ASP A 29 5.31 -1.41 16.27
N GLU A 30 5.04 -2.30 17.21
CA GLU A 30 4.78 -1.96 18.63
C GLU A 30 5.97 -1.25 19.31
N HIS A 31 7.16 -1.31 18.71
CA HIS A 31 8.38 -0.67 19.18
C HIS A 31 8.69 0.64 18.43
N GLY A 32 7.78 1.11 17.58
CA GLY A 32 7.94 2.35 16.81
C GLY A 32 8.88 2.24 15.60
N ARG A 33 9.31 1.03 15.22
CA ARG A 33 10.18 0.82 14.06
C ARG A 33 9.35 0.64 12.81
N HIS A 34 9.84 1.14 11.67
CA HIS A 34 9.11 0.99 10.42
C HIS A 34 8.90 -0.49 10.04
N ALA A 35 7.65 -0.91 9.90
CA ALA A 35 7.26 -2.28 9.64
C ALA A 35 6.93 -2.53 8.15
N ALA A 36 6.17 -1.63 7.51
CA ALA A 36 5.78 -1.76 6.12
C ALA A 36 5.56 -0.41 5.43
N TRP A 37 5.58 -0.43 4.10
CA TRP A 37 5.01 0.61 3.26
C TRP A 37 3.54 0.31 3.03
N CYS A 38 2.72 1.36 3.13
CA CYS A 38 1.28 1.25 2.98
C CYS A 38 0.77 2.31 2.01
N ALA A 39 -0.25 1.98 1.24
CA ALA A 39 -0.96 2.94 0.39
C ALA A 39 -2.47 2.74 0.52
N THR A 40 -3.20 3.81 0.77
CA THR A 40 -4.66 3.82 0.82
C THR A 40 -5.21 4.38 -0.49
N ASN A 41 -6.11 3.65 -1.13
CA ASN A 41 -6.83 4.13 -2.31
C ASN A 41 -7.79 5.24 -1.87
N ILE A 42 -7.72 6.41 -2.50
CA ILE A 42 -8.56 7.55 -2.10
C ILE A 42 -9.95 7.52 -2.76
N ASP A 43 -10.16 6.68 -3.77
CA ASP A 43 -11.46 6.51 -4.41
C ASP A 43 -12.31 5.48 -3.64
N PRO A 44 -13.35 5.92 -2.90
CA PRO A 44 -14.19 5.01 -2.11
C PRO A 44 -15.04 4.08 -2.97
N ASN A 45 -15.25 4.41 -4.26
CA ASN A 45 -16.07 3.63 -5.18
C ASN A 45 -15.26 2.62 -6.01
N SER A 46 -13.94 2.59 -5.82
CA SER A 46 -13.06 1.70 -6.56
C SER A 46 -13.38 0.22 -6.31
N ASP A 47 -13.27 -0.59 -7.37
CA ASP A 47 -13.34 -2.06 -7.29
C ASP A 47 -11.99 -2.68 -6.88
N ARG A 48 -10.99 -1.85 -6.58
CA ARG A 48 -9.64 -2.22 -6.18
C ARG A 48 -9.46 -2.23 -4.67
N ALA A 49 -8.43 -2.92 -4.20
CA ALA A 49 -8.14 -3.05 -2.79
C ALA A 49 -8.03 -1.66 -2.14
N PRO A 50 -8.69 -1.45 -0.98
CA PRO A 50 -8.72 -0.15 -0.32
C PRO A 50 -7.36 0.22 0.29
N THR A 51 -6.58 -0.79 0.72
CA THR A 51 -5.26 -0.59 1.31
C THR A 51 -4.30 -1.64 0.77
N LEU A 52 -3.13 -1.18 0.34
CA LEU A 52 -1.99 -1.99 -0.10
C LEU A 52 -0.91 -2.00 0.99
N HIS A 53 -0.19 -3.11 1.09
CA HIS A 53 0.91 -3.30 2.02
C HIS A 53 2.09 -3.93 1.27
N ALA A 54 3.29 -3.42 1.53
CA ALA A 54 4.51 -3.91 0.91
C ALA A 54 5.70 -3.76 1.85
N ARG A 55 6.71 -4.62 1.70
CA ARG A 55 7.95 -4.52 2.49
C ARG A 55 8.90 -3.45 1.95
N THR A 56 8.82 -3.20 0.64
CA THR A 56 9.67 -2.24 -0.07
C THR A 56 8.83 -1.23 -0.84
N VAL A 57 9.41 -0.05 -1.10
CA VAL A 57 8.75 0.98 -1.89
C VAL A 57 8.48 0.52 -3.33
N MET A 58 9.43 -0.22 -3.92
CA MET A 58 9.30 -0.77 -5.27
C MET A 58 8.14 -1.77 -5.39
N GLU A 59 7.98 -2.63 -4.38
CA GLU A 59 6.84 -3.56 -4.32
C GLU A 59 5.51 -2.81 -4.18
N LEU A 60 5.48 -1.74 -3.37
CA LEU A 60 4.29 -0.90 -3.24
C LEU A 60 3.94 -0.24 -4.58
N THR A 61 4.92 0.36 -5.27
CA THR A 61 4.73 1.01 -6.56
C THR A 61 4.15 0.04 -7.58
N ARG A 62 4.69 -1.19 -7.67
CA ARG A 62 4.17 -2.22 -8.56
C ARG A 62 2.70 -2.57 -8.24
N GLN A 63 2.35 -2.68 -6.95
CA GLN A 63 0.95 -2.90 -6.56
C GLN A 63 0.06 -1.69 -6.85
N MET A 64 0.55 -0.46 -6.79
CA MET A 64 -0.24 0.74 -7.11
C MET A 64 -0.52 0.88 -8.62
N GLU A 65 0.37 0.36 -9.47
CA GLU A 65 0.21 0.32 -10.93
C GLU A 65 -0.85 -0.70 -11.37
N ASP A 66 -0.85 -1.89 -10.77
CA ASP A 66 -1.87 -2.93 -10.98
C ASP A 66 -2.46 -3.40 -9.64
N PRO A 67 -3.38 -2.62 -9.05
CA PRO A 67 -3.89 -2.93 -7.73
C PRO A 67 -4.78 -4.17 -7.75
N PRO A 68 -4.62 -5.08 -6.78
CA PRO A 68 -5.49 -6.25 -6.65
C PRO A 68 -6.94 -5.81 -6.54
N ARG A 69 -7.84 -6.62 -7.07
CA ARG A 69 -9.29 -6.39 -6.92
C ARG A 69 -9.68 -6.47 -5.46
N ARG A 70 -10.61 -5.62 -5.05
CA ARG A 70 -11.23 -5.70 -3.74
C ARG A 70 -11.95 -7.04 -3.62
N ILE A 71 -11.63 -7.80 -2.58
CA ILE A 71 -12.41 -8.97 -2.21
C ILE A 71 -13.77 -8.47 -1.72
N ARG A 72 -14.81 -8.62 -2.55
CA ARG A 72 -16.21 -8.44 -2.18
C ARG A 72 -16.78 -9.78 -1.70
N THR A 73 -16.23 -10.33 -0.63
CA THR A 73 -16.90 -11.42 0.07
C THR A 73 -17.96 -10.77 0.95
N ALA A 74 -19.24 -11.10 0.73
CA ALA A 74 -20.26 -10.68 1.68
C ALA A 74 -19.95 -11.35 3.02
N LEU A 75 -20.10 -10.64 4.14
CA LEU A 75 -19.92 -11.25 5.46
C LEU A 75 -20.82 -12.49 5.63
N SER A 76 -21.96 -12.51 4.94
CA SER A 76 -22.88 -13.63 4.81
C SER A 76 -22.26 -14.89 4.18
N ASP A 77 -21.30 -14.75 3.26
CA ASP A 77 -20.61 -15.87 2.61
C ASP A 77 -19.54 -16.51 3.51
N LEU A 78 -19.10 -15.82 4.56
CA LEU A 78 -18.15 -16.33 5.56
C LEU A 78 -18.83 -17.14 6.68
N GLN A 79 -20.17 -17.13 6.75
CA GLN A 79 -20.94 -17.76 7.84
C GLN A 79 -21.63 -19.08 7.47
N ALA A 80 -21.46 -19.61 6.26
CA ALA A 80 -22.06 -20.90 5.90
C ALA A 80 -21.16 -22.06 6.40
N PRO A 81 -21.58 -22.86 7.40
CA PRO A 81 -20.91 -24.14 7.67
C PRO A 81 -21.11 -25.08 6.48
N ARG A 82 -20.03 -25.77 6.09
CA ARG A 82 -20.10 -26.91 5.16
C ARG A 82 -20.76 -28.11 5.83
#